data_AF-A0AA37KUC4-F1
#
_entry.id   AF-A0AA37KUC4-F1
#
_cell.length_a   1.000
_cell.length_b   1.000
_cell.length_c   1.000
_cell.angle_alpha   90.00
_cell.angle_beta   90.00
_cell.angle_gamma   90.00
#
_symmetry.space_group_name_H-M   'P 1'
#
loop_
_entity.id
_entity.type
_entity.pdbx_description
1 polymer ?
#
loop_
_entity_poly.entity_id
_entity_poly.type
_entity_poly.pdbx_seq_one_letter_code
_entity_poly.pdbx_strand_id
1 'polypeptide(L)'
;MNVESVVHPEDRMERQFEKKRASFVADYGLQEKPLILWQFQPQMPCVFDLEQAELTNALSEGARDIREDHWWCAFEGSGRPKLVFDGIASRSPTEDSGYGTELHQDGHLFAAVWTFPEVEGRPAASWFHDFAFRDAFMVAKAVMQSAGPEGPIAVTCTLLNAESLPFTDRGHSVNAPASRRHVLRWPVQYWTIEELTEAWKGQSSQFFRIYGRRRPQQ
;
A
#
# COMPACT_ATOMS: atom_id res chain seq x y z
N MET A 1 8.36 32.48 -26.85
CA MET A 1 9.50 31.62 -26.47
C MET A 1 8.93 30.62 -25.48
N ASN A 2 8.54 29.43 -25.96
CA ASN A 2 7.92 28.41 -25.13
C ASN A 2 9.02 27.75 -24.30
N VAL A 3 8.99 27.98 -22.99
CA VAL A 3 9.77 27.19 -22.04
C VAL A 3 9.01 25.88 -21.88
N GLU A 4 9.37 24.88 -22.66
CA GLU A 4 9.01 23.50 -22.32
C GLU A 4 9.70 23.20 -20.99
N SER A 5 8.92 23.23 -19.91
CA SER A 5 9.40 22.80 -18.61
C SER A 5 9.87 21.36 -18.74
N VAL A 6 11.18 21.13 -18.56
CA VAL A 6 11.75 19.80 -18.43
C VAL A 6 11.12 19.18 -17.18
N VAL A 7 10.06 18.41 -17.35
CA VAL A 7 9.45 17.66 -16.25
C VAL A 7 10.42 16.53 -15.95
N HIS A 8 11.03 16.55 -14.77
CA HIS A 8 11.91 15.47 -14.36
C HIS A 8 11.08 14.17 -14.27
N PRO A 9 11.61 13.01 -14.70
CA PRO A 9 10.89 11.74 -14.68
C PRO A 9 10.30 11.39 -13.30
N GLU A 10 10.97 11.81 -12.22
CA GLU A 10 10.51 11.66 -10.84
C GLU A 10 9.22 12.47 -10.56
N ASP A 11 9.15 13.73 -11.02
CA ASP A 11 7.95 14.57 -10.90
C ASP A 11 6.76 13.98 -11.66
N ARG A 12 7.02 13.24 -12.74
CA ARG A 12 5.96 12.56 -13.50
C ARG A 12 5.37 11.40 -12.71
N MET A 13 6.22 10.55 -12.13
CA MET A 13 5.77 9.38 -11.35
C MET A 13 5.00 9.83 -10.10
N GLU A 14 5.50 10.83 -9.38
CA GLU A 14 4.81 11.39 -8.22
C GLU A 14 3.41 11.92 -8.57
N ARG A 15 3.26 12.62 -9.69
CA ARG A 15 1.95 13.10 -10.16
C ARG A 15 1.00 11.97 -10.55
N GLN A 16 1.51 10.89 -11.16
CA GLN A 16 0.71 9.72 -11.48
C GLN A 16 0.21 9.03 -10.21
N PHE A 17 1.11 8.86 -9.24
CA PHE A 17 0.78 8.34 -7.92
C PHE A 17 -0.25 9.20 -7.19
N GLU A 18 -0.11 10.54 -7.23
CA GLU A 18 -1.11 11.45 -6.66
C GLU A 18 -2.49 11.25 -7.28
N LYS A 19 -2.57 11.25 -8.62
CA LYS A 19 -3.83 11.17 -9.34
C LYS A 19 -4.54 9.85 -9.03
N LYS A 20 -3.83 8.73 -9.16
CA LYS A 20 -4.39 7.39 -8.90
C LYS A 20 -4.82 7.25 -7.44
N ARG A 21 -4.02 7.74 -6.48
CA ARG A 21 -4.40 7.74 -5.06
C ARG A 21 -5.66 8.54 -4.80
N ALA A 22 -5.80 9.73 -5.38
CA ALA A 22 -6.99 10.55 -5.20
C ALA A 22 -8.25 9.83 -5.70
N SER A 23 -8.17 9.13 -6.85
CA SER A 23 -9.25 8.27 -7.33
C SER A 23 -9.57 7.13 -6.36
N PHE A 24 -8.56 6.37 -5.93
CA PHE A 24 -8.75 5.27 -4.97
C PHE A 24 -9.42 5.76 -3.66
N VAL A 25 -8.94 6.86 -3.09
CA VAL A 25 -9.53 7.44 -1.86
C VAL A 25 -10.98 7.86 -2.06
N ALA A 26 -11.31 8.40 -3.25
CA ALA A 26 -12.67 8.79 -3.58
C ALA A 26 -13.60 7.58 -3.74
N ASP A 27 -13.17 6.58 -4.50
CA ASP A 27 -13.97 5.40 -4.84
C ASP A 27 -14.31 4.54 -3.61
N TYR A 28 -13.42 4.50 -2.62
CA TYR A 28 -13.60 3.76 -1.36
C TYR A 28 -14.15 4.65 -0.22
N GLY A 29 -14.38 5.95 -0.44
CA GLY A 29 -14.88 6.86 0.59
C GLY A 29 -13.96 7.00 1.81
N LEU A 30 -12.64 7.09 1.58
CA LEU A 30 -11.61 7.05 2.64
C LEU A 30 -11.08 8.43 3.06
N GLN A 31 -11.72 9.52 2.65
CA GLN A 31 -11.20 10.90 2.81
C GLN A 31 -10.88 11.23 4.27
N GLU A 32 -11.72 10.79 5.20
CA GLU A 32 -11.63 11.12 6.63
C GLU A 32 -11.06 9.95 7.47
N LYS A 33 -10.65 8.84 6.84
CA LYS A 33 -10.12 7.67 7.55
C LYS A 33 -8.59 7.71 7.59
N PRO A 34 -7.93 7.33 8.70
CA PRO A 34 -6.52 6.96 8.63
C PRO A 34 -6.34 5.90 7.54
N LEU A 35 -5.32 6.07 6.71
CA LEU A 35 -5.06 5.17 5.57
C LEU A 35 -3.57 5.07 5.33
N ILE A 36 -3.04 3.85 5.37
CA ILE A 36 -1.73 3.54 4.79
C ILE A 36 -1.97 2.96 3.40
N LEU A 37 -1.38 3.59 2.38
CA LEU A 37 -1.48 3.17 0.99
C LEU A 37 -0.07 3.02 0.40
N TRP A 38 0.24 1.80 -0.03
CA TRP A 38 1.40 1.50 -0.86
C TRP A 38 0.99 1.56 -2.33
N GLN A 39 1.84 2.16 -3.14
CA GLN A 39 1.65 2.27 -4.59
C GLN A 39 2.86 1.69 -5.29
N PHE A 40 2.62 0.86 -6.30
CA PHE A 40 3.63 0.21 -7.12
C PHE A 40 3.28 0.42 -8.59
N GLN A 41 4.28 0.70 -9.43
CA GLN A 41 4.07 0.80 -10.87
C GLN A 41 5.36 0.51 -11.62
N PRO A 42 5.36 -0.33 -12.67
CA PRO A 42 6.51 -0.48 -13.54
C PRO A 42 6.97 0.86 -14.10
N GLN A 43 8.27 1.14 -14.07
CA GLN A 43 8.83 2.38 -14.61
C GLN A 43 8.58 2.47 -16.13
N MET A 44 8.68 1.34 -16.82
CA MET A 44 8.40 1.23 -18.24
C MET A 44 6.89 1.07 -18.45
N PRO A 45 6.29 1.85 -19.37
CA PRO A 45 4.88 1.69 -19.70
C PRO A 45 4.57 0.25 -20.13
N CYS A 46 3.54 -0.34 -19.54
CA CYS A 46 3.06 -1.67 -19.86
C CYS A 46 1.53 -1.70 -19.78
N VAL A 47 0.93 -2.76 -20.33
CA VAL A 47 -0.50 -3.04 -20.21
C VAL A 47 -0.66 -4.45 -19.66
N PHE A 48 -1.29 -4.58 -18.52
CA PHE A 48 -1.54 -5.87 -17.89
C PHE A 48 -2.84 -6.47 -18.42
N ASP A 49 -2.79 -7.76 -18.76
CA ASP A 49 -3.98 -8.55 -19.07
C ASP A 49 -4.65 -8.97 -17.75
N LEU A 50 -5.71 -8.27 -17.38
CA LEU A 50 -6.44 -8.53 -16.13
C LEU A 50 -7.32 -9.78 -16.21
N GLU A 51 -7.45 -10.41 -17.38
CA GLU A 51 -8.12 -11.71 -17.54
C GLU A 51 -7.16 -12.88 -17.28
N GLN A 52 -5.85 -12.62 -17.20
CA GLN A 52 -4.84 -13.64 -16.94
C GLN A 52 -5.05 -14.28 -15.55
N ALA A 53 -5.23 -15.61 -15.54
CA ALA A 53 -5.52 -16.37 -14.34
C ALA A 53 -4.41 -16.25 -13.28
N GLU A 54 -3.14 -16.28 -13.67
CA GLU A 54 -2.02 -16.18 -12.74
C GLU A 54 -2.01 -14.83 -12.00
N LEU A 55 -2.34 -13.74 -12.71
CA LEU A 55 -2.36 -12.39 -12.19
C LEU A 55 -3.56 -12.16 -11.26
N THR A 56 -4.74 -12.64 -11.65
CA THR A 56 -5.93 -12.60 -10.79
C THR A 56 -5.76 -13.46 -9.53
N ASN A 57 -5.12 -14.62 -9.64
CA ASN A 57 -4.79 -15.48 -8.49
C ASN A 57 -3.79 -14.79 -7.56
N ALA A 58 -2.70 -14.23 -8.10
CA ALA A 58 -1.70 -13.51 -7.31
C ALA A 58 -2.29 -12.33 -6.51
N LEU A 59 -3.27 -11.62 -7.09
CA LEU A 59 -3.96 -10.55 -6.38
C LEU A 59 -4.91 -11.08 -5.28
N SER A 60 -5.57 -12.22 -5.53
CA SER A 60 -6.58 -12.77 -4.62
C SER A 60 -5.98 -13.48 -3.41
N GLU A 61 -4.85 -14.17 -3.58
CA GLU A 61 -4.21 -14.96 -2.53
C GLU A 61 -3.56 -14.09 -1.44
N GLY A 62 -3.28 -12.81 -1.73
CA GLY A 62 -2.54 -11.96 -0.80
C GLY A 62 -1.07 -12.39 -0.67
N ALA A 63 -0.42 -12.02 0.43
CA ALA A 63 0.95 -12.44 0.72
C ALA A 63 0.98 -13.87 1.26
N ARG A 64 1.79 -14.73 0.63
CA ARG A 64 2.04 -16.11 1.08
C ARG A 64 3.08 -16.12 2.23
N ASP A 65 3.11 -17.20 3.02
CA ASP A 65 4.02 -17.42 4.17
C ASP A 65 3.80 -16.49 5.40
N ILE A 66 2.54 -16.36 5.83
CA ILE A 66 2.13 -15.57 6.99
C ILE A 66 2.54 -16.29 8.28
N ARG A 67 3.28 -15.62 9.18
CA ARG A 67 3.33 -16.02 10.59
C ARG A 67 1.99 -15.64 11.21
N GLU A 68 1.24 -16.63 11.70
CA GLU A 68 -0.11 -16.46 12.27
C GLU A 68 -0.19 -15.22 13.19
N ASP A 69 -0.90 -14.18 12.75
CA ASP A 69 -1.41 -13.12 13.59
C ASP A 69 -2.91 -13.09 13.34
N HIS A 70 -3.72 -13.62 14.27
CA HIS A 70 -5.11 -14.07 14.06
C HIS A 70 -6.10 -13.02 13.54
N TRP A 71 -5.66 -11.78 13.39
CA TRP A 71 -6.48 -10.65 12.99
C TRP A 71 -6.05 -10.02 11.66
N TRP A 72 -4.83 -10.30 11.18
CA TRP A 72 -4.31 -9.77 9.92
C TRP A 72 -4.28 -10.87 8.86
N CYS A 73 -5.00 -10.64 7.75
CA CYS A 73 -5.16 -11.64 6.68
C CYS A 73 -4.21 -11.40 5.48
N ALA A 74 -3.14 -10.62 5.64
CA ALA A 74 -2.10 -10.45 4.62
C ALA A 74 -2.61 -10.04 3.21
N PHE A 75 -3.63 -9.17 3.17
CA PHE A 75 -4.33 -8.75 1.95
C PHE A 75 -5.04 -9.87 1.17
N GLU A 76 -5.32 -11.01 1.80
CA GLU A 76 -6.14 -12.07 1.21
C GLU A 76 -7.53 -11.53 0.83
N GLY A 77 -7.92 -11.81 -0.42
CA GLY A 77 -9.23 -11.50 -0.95
C GLY A 77 -10.27 -12.53 -0.48
N SER A 78 -11.52 -12.12 -0.35
CA SER A 78 -12.62 -13.01 0.07
C SER A 78 -13.23 -13.83 -1.08
N GLY A 79 -12.55 -13.93 -2.22
CA GLY A 79 -13.03 -14.63 -3.41
C GLY A 79 -12.41 -14.11 -4.70
N ARG A 80 -13.16 -14.19 -5.80
CA ARG A 80 -12.72 -13.66 -7.10
C ARG A 80 -12.55 -12.15 -7.06
N PRO A 81 -11.52 -11.58 -7.72
CA PRO A 81 -11.36 -10.14 -7.83
C PRO A 81 -12.61 -9.46 -8.39
N LYS A 82 -12.87 -8.25 -7.92
CA LYS A 82 -13.99 -7.41 -8.34
C LYS A 82 -13.51 -6.45 -9.41
N LEU A 83 -14.30 -6.27 -10.46
CA LEU A 83 -14.03 -5.25 -11.47
C LEU A 83 -14.20 -3.85 -10.84
N VAL A 84 -13.23 -2.99 -11.09
CA VAL A 84 -13.29 -1.54 -10.84
C VAL A 84 -13.08 -0.81 -12.17
N PHE A 85 -13.18 0.52 -12.18
CA PHE A 85 -13.26 1.31 -13.43
C PHE A 85 -12.21 0.94 -14.50
N ASP A 86 -10.93 0.82 -14.12
CA ASP A 86 -9.81 0.48 -15.00
C ASP A 86 -8.93 -0.64 -14.44
N GLY A 87 -9.51 -1.53 -13.64
CA GLY A 87 -8.76 -2.49 -12.84
C GLY A 87 -9.56 -3.64 -12.24
N ILE A 88 -8.88 -4.40 -11.40
CA ILE A 88 -9.44 -5.43 -10.53
C ILE A 88 -9.01 -5.17 -9.08
N ALA A 89 -9.91 -5.41 -8.13
CA ALA A 89 -9.64 -5.29 -6.70
C ALA A 89 -9.85 -6.62 -5.99
N SER A 90 -9.05 -6.92 -4.96
CA SER A 90 -9.25 -8.11 -4.14
C SER A 90 -10.57 -8.07 -3.34
N ARG A 91 -11.13 -6.87 -3.16
CA ARG A 91 -12.37 -6.59 -2.41
C ARG A 91 -13.16 -5.47 -3.08
N SER A 92 -14.47 -5.42 -2.86
CA SER A 92 -15.30 -4.35 -3.42
C SER A 92 -15.03 -3.02 -2.67
N PRO A 93 -15.02 -1.87 -3.36
CA PRO A 93 -14.97 -0.55 -2.70
C PRO A 93 -16.12 -0.31 -1.71
N THR A 94 -17.23 -1.03 -1.88
CA THR A 94 -18.41 -0.96 -1.01
C THR A 94 -18.35 -1.91 0.18
N GLU A 95 -17.37 -2.82 0.24
CA GLU A 95 -17.19 -3.76 1.35
C GLU A 95 -16.33 -3.11 2.43
N ASP A 96 -16.80 -3.10 3.68
CA ASP A 96 -16.02 -2.58 4.80
C ASP A 96 -15.05 -3.66 5.35
N SER A 97 -14.01 -3.95 4.57
CA SER A 97 -12.98 -4.93 4.93
C SER A 97 -11.83 -4.35 5.75
N GLY A 98 -11.66 -3.04 5.71
CA GLY A 98 -10.57 -2.35 6.40
C GLY A 98 -9.19 -2.42 5.74
N TYR A 99 -9.06 -3.22 4.68
CA TYR A 99 -7.87 -3.31 3.85
C TYR A 99 -8.25 -3.83 2.45
N GLY A 100 -7.38 -3.67 1.47
CA GLY A 100 -7.58 -4.20 0.13
C GLY A 100 -6.39 -3.96 -0.79
N THR A 101 -6.44 -4.60 -1.95
CA THR A 101 -5.48 -4.42 -3.04
C THR A 101 -6.22 -4.15 -4.34
N GLU A 102 -5.66 -3.34 -5.21
CA GLU A 102 -6.27 -2.98 -6.49
C GLU A 102 -5.21 -2.84 -7.56
N LEU A 103 -5.41 -3.50 -8.70
CA LEU A 103 -4.49 -3.54 -9.82
C LEU A 103 -5.17 -2.99 -11.06
N HIS A 104 -4.52 -2.02 -11.69
CA HIS A 104 -5.03 -1.35 -12.87
C HIS A 104 -4.35 -1.86 -14.14
N GLN A 105 -5.00 -1.67 -15.29
CA GLN A 105 -4.48 -2.10 -16.59
C GLN A 105 -3.13 -1.46 -16.95
N ASP A 106 -2.83 -0.26 -16.45
CA ASP A 106 -1.55 0.43 -16.67
C ASP A 106 -0.40 -0.04 -15.76
N GLY A 107 -0.60 -1.15 -15.04
CA GLY A 107 0.37 -1.77 -14.14
C GLY A 107 0.44 -1.10 -12.77
N HIS A 108 -0.41 -0.11 -12.49
CA HIS A 108 -0.49 0.53 -11.19
C HIS A 108 -1.16 -0.43 -10.19
N LEU A 109 -0.46 -0.77 -9.12
CA LEU A 109 -0.96 -1.61 -8.03
C LEU A 109 -1.04 -0.81 -6.73
N PHE A 110 -2.13 -1.02 -6.01
CA PHE A 110 -2.36 -0.56 -4.66
C PHE A 110 -2.39 -1.71 -3.67
N ALA A 111 -1.84 -1.46 -2.49
CA ALA A 111 -2.17 -2.19 -1.27
C ALA A 111 -2.52 -1.14 -0.21
N ALA A 112 -3.60 -1.33 0.53
CA ALA A 112 -4.11 -0.31 1.46
C ALA A 112 -4.70 -0.90 2.74
N VAL A 113 -4.49 -0.19 3.85
CA VAL A 113 -5.07 -0.49 5.17
C VAL A 113 -5.70 0.78 5.73
N TRP A 114 -7.01 0.74 6.01
CA TRP A 114 -7.80 1.84 6.56
C TRP A 114 -8.60 1.50 7.82
N THR A 115 -8.56 0.24 8.27
CA THR A 115 -9.03 -0.16 9.60
C THR A 115 -7.82 -0.49 10.47
N PHE A 116 -7.79 0.11 11.65
CA PHE A 116 -6.71 0.01 12.61
C PHE A 116 -7.24 -0.55 13.92
N PRO A 117 -6.40 -1.22 14.74
CA PRO A 117 -6.77 -1.55 16.10
C PRO A 117 -7.26 -0.32 16.87
N GLU A 118 -8.31 -0.49 17.67
CA GLU A 118 -8.83 0.59 18.49
C GLU A 118 -8.29 0.53 19.92
N VAL A 119 -7.92 1.70 20.46
CA VAL A 119 -7.58 1.91 21.86
C VAL A 119 -8.47 3.03 22.39
N GLU A 120 -9.26 2.76 23.41
CA GLU A 120 -10.23 3.72 23.98
C GLU A 120 -11.20 4.29 22.91
N GLY A 121 -11.62 3.43 21.97
CA GLY A 121 -12.53 3.80 20.87
C GLY A 121 -11.90 4.70 19.81
N ARG A 122 -10.57 4.71 19.70
CA ARG A 122 -9.83 5.49 18.69
C ARG A 122 -8.86 4.58 17.91
N PRO A 123 -8.75 4.73 16.59
CA PRO A 123 -7.80 3.95 15.79
C PRO A 123 -6.37 4.24 16.23
N ALA A 124 -5.51 3.23 16.24
CA ALA A 124 -4.11 3.35 16.61
C ALA A 124 -3.20 2.48 15.72
N ALA A 125 -2.06 3.04 15.35
CA ALA A 125 -0.95 2.28 14.80
C ALA A 125 -0.39 1.31 15.85
N SER A 126 0.00 0.11 15.44
CA SER A 126 0.73 -0.82 16.32
C SER A 126 1.73 -1.68 15.55
N TRP A 127 2.44 -2.56 16.27
CA TRP A 127 3.56 -3.34 15.72
C TRP A 127 3.22 -4.23 14.54
N PHE A 128 1.98 -4.69 14.40
CA PHE A 128 1.57 -5.51 13.25
C PHE A 128 1.77 -4.81 11.91
N HIS A 129 1.82 -3.47 11.88
CA HIS A 129 2.05 -2.76 10.62
C HIS A 129 3.35 -3.21 9.97
N ASP A 130 4.33 -3.69 10.74
CA ASP A 130 5.52 -4.33 10.19
C ASP A 130 5.19 -5.49 9.23
N PHE A 131 4.21 -6.33 9.59
CA PHE A 131 3.66 -7.38 8.73
C PHE A 131 2.89 -6.79 7.54
N ALA A 132 2.05 -5.77 7.75
CA ALA A 132 1.34 -5.12 6.65
C ALA A 132 2.29 -4.52 5.59
N PHE A 133 3.41 -3.91 6.03
CA PHE A 133 4.48 -3.44 5.14
C PHE A 133 5.12 -4.60 4.37
N ARG A 134 5.47 -5.70 5.05
CA ARG A 134 6.02 -6.90 4.38
C ARG A 134 5.04 -7.43 3.33
N ASP A 135 3.79 -7.61 3.72
CA ASP A 135 2.79 -8.31 2.92
C ASP A 135 2.37 -7.48 1.69
N ALA A 136 2.30 -6.15 1.81
CA ALA A 136 2.08 -5.27 0.66
C ALA A 136 3.15 -5.48 -0.43
N PHE A 137 4.42 -5.65 -0.03
CA PHE A 137 5.52 -5.89 -0.95
C PHE A 137 5.53 -7.32 -1.49
N MET A 138 5.09 -8.31 -0.71
CA MET A 138 4.98 -9.70 -1.19
C MET A 138 3.86 -9.83 -2.22
N VAL A 139 2.72 -9.18 -2.02
CA VAL A 139 1.65 -9.09 -3.03
C VAL A 139 2.18 -8.42 -4.28
N ALA A 140 2.84 -7.27 -4.14
CA ALA A 140 3.41 -6.57 -5.28
C ALA A 140 4.40 -7.43 -6.05
N LYS A 141 5.29 -8.15 -5.36
CA LYS A 141 6.21 -9.09 -6.00
C LYS A 141 5.45 -10.16 -6.77
N ALA A 142 4.48 -10.85 -6.16
CA ALA A 142 3.73 -11.92 -6.81
C ALA A 142 3.01 -11.42 -8.07
N VAL A 143 2.31 -10.28 -7.97
CA VAL A 143 1.60 -9.66 -9.11
C VAL A 143 2.57 -9.28 -10.23
N MET A 144 3.68 -8.61 -9.89
CA MET A 144 4.66 -8.19 -10.91
C MET A 144 5.36 -9.39 -11.54
N GLN A 145 5.64 -10.46 -10.79
CA GLN A 145 6.19 -11.71 -11.36
C GLN A 145 5.22 -12.37 -12.34
N SER A 146 3.93 -12.40 -12.02
CA SER A 146 2.90 -12.96 -12.89
C SER A 146 2.69 -12.14 -14.17
N ALA A 147 2.79 -10.82 -14.07
CA ALA A 147 2.61 -9.90 -15.21
C ALA A 147 3.88 -9.79 -16.09
N GLY A 148 5.06 -10.02 -15.52
CA GLY A 148 6.35 -9.98 -16.23
C GLY A 148 6.74 -8.63 -16.85
N PRO A 149 6.54 -7.47 -16.19
CA PRO A 149 6.97 -6.18 -16.74
C PRO A 149 8.50 -6.07 -16.78
N GLU A 150 8.99 -5.25 -17.71
CA GLU A 150 10.41 -4.95 -17.83
C GLU A 150 10.84 -3.77 -16.94
N GLY A 151 12.06 -3.85 -16.41
CA GLY A 151 12.68 -2.76 -15.66
C GLY A 151 12.27 -2.70 -14.19
N PRO A 152 12.67 -1.63 -13.48
CA PRO A 152 12.38 -1.49 -12.07
C PRO A 152 10.91 -1.06 -11.84
N ILE A 153 10.44 -1.34 -10.64
CA ILE A 153 9.13 -0.94 -10.12
C ILE A 153 9.33 0.32 -9.27
N ALA A 154 8.62 1.38 -9.62
CA ALA A 154 8.48 2.56 -8.77
C ALA A 154 7.57 2.23 -7.58
N VAL A 155 7.99 2.62 -6.38
CA VAL A 155 7.31 2.31 -5.13
C VAL A 155 7.24 3.54 -4.23
N THR A 156 6.07 3.79 -3.65
CA THR A 156 5.90 4.76 -2.56
C THR A 156 4.92 4.25 -1.50
N CYS A 157 4.90 4.92 -0.36
CA CYS A 157 3.93 4.75 0.69
C CYS A 157 3.39 6.12 1.11
N THR A 158 2.09 6.20 1.38
CA THR A 158 1.44 7.39 1.94
C THR A 158 0.62 7.01 3.14
N LEU A 159 0.78 7.75 4.24
CA LEU A 159 -0.13 7.74 5.39
C LEU A 159 -0.99 9.01 5.34
N LEU A 160 -2.29 8.84 5.11
CA LEU A 160 -3.30 9.91 5.21
C LEU A 160 -3.92 9.92 6.61
N ASN A 161 -4.42 11.09 7.01
CA ASN A 161 -4.98 11.34 8.34
C ASN A 161 -4.02 10.87 9.47
N ALA A 162 -2.71 11.14 9.30
CA ALA A 162 -1.67 10.67 10.22
C ALA A 162 -1.77 11.31 11.62
N GLU A 163 -2.45 12.44 11.74
CA GLU A 163 -2.73 13.14 12.99
C GLU A 163 -3.86 12.50 13.80
N SER A 164 -4.68 11.65 13.19
CA SER A 164 -5.70 10.87 13.90
C SER A 164 -5.17 9.51 14.39
N LEU A 165 -3.91 9.18 14.11
CA LEU A 165 -3.36 7.84 14.31
C LEU A 165 -2.21 7.85 15.34
N PRO A 166 -2.50 7.75 16.65
CA PRO A 166 -1.49 7.50 17.68
C PRO A 166 -0.90 6.09 17.56
N PHE A 167 0.14 5.78 18.33
CA PHE A 167 0.77 4.45 18.34
C PHE A 167 0.57 3.72 19.68
N THR A 168 0.32 2.41 19.61
CA THR A 168 0.19 1.49 20.76
C THR A 168 1.08 0.24 20.59
N ASP A 169 1.73 -0.19 21.67
CA ASP A 169 2.55 -1.40 21.63
C ASP A 169 1.72 -2.70 21.77
N ARG A 170 0.53 -2.67 22.39
CA ARG A 170 -0.29 -3.86 22.71
C ARG A 170 -1.80 -3.62 22.83
N GLY A 171 -2.32 -2.52 22.27
CA GLY A 171 -3.76 -2.22 22.31
C GLY A 171 -4.32 -1.82 23.68
N HIS A 172 -3.47 -1.64 24.70
CA HIS A 172 -3.90 -1.32 26.06
C HIS A 172 -3.77 0.16 26.42
N SER A 173 -2.86 0.89 25.76
CA SER A 173 -2.66 2.33 25.97
C SER A 173 -1.90 2.95 24.80
N VAL A 174 -2.08 4.27 24.64
CA VAL A 174 -1.31 5.07 23.68
C VAL A 174 0.09 5.32 24.23
N ASN A 175 1.09 4.88 23.47
CA ASN A 175 2.50 4.93 23.86
C ASN A 175 3.31 5.97 23.08
N ALA A 176 2.76 6.49 21.98
CA ALA A 176 3.28 7.67 21.31
C ALA A 176 2.14 8.47 20.68
N PRO A 177 2.23 9.82 20.71
CA PRO A 177 1.21 10.68 20.11
C PRO A 177 1.18 10.51 18.60
N ALA A 178 0.05 10.88 18.01
CA ALA A 178 -0.10 10.95 16.56
C ALA A 178 0.85 11.99 15.93
N SER A 179 1.03 11.89 14.62
CA SER A 179 1.79 12.88 13.85
C SER A 179 1.14 14.27 13.96
N ARG A 180 1.94 15.34 13.84
CA ARG A 180 1.38 16.70 13.68
C ARG A 180 0.97 17.02 12.24
N ARG A 181 1.42 16.21 11.28
CA ARG A 181 1.12 16.37 9.85
C ARG A 181 -0.08 15.52 9.49
N HIS A 182 -0.94 16.06 8.64
CA HIS A 182 -2.10 15.34 8.10
C HIS A 182 -1.71 14.23 7.13
N VAL A 183 -0.76 14.52 6.24
CA VAL A 183 -0.27 13.58 5.23
C VAL A 183 1.23 13.37 5.39
N LEU A 184 1.65 12.11 5.39
CA LEU A 184 3.04 11.70 5.33
C LEU A 184 3.26 10.90 4.06
N ARG A 185 4.23 11.31 3.24
CA ARG A 185 4.57 10.66 1.97
C ARG A 185 6.03 10.26 1.99
N TRP A 186 6.27 9.04 1.57
CA TRP A 186 7.61 8.52 1.39
C TRP A 186 8.09 8.90 0.00
N PRO A 187 9.39 9.16 -0.17
CA PRO A 187 9.93 9.40 -1.50
C PRO A 187 9.68 8.19 -2.41
N VAL A 188 9.48 8.44 -3.70
CA VAL A 188 9.43 7.37 -4.69
C VAL A 188 10.81 6.69 -4.75
N GLN A 189 10.80 5.37 -4.69
CA GLN A 189 12.00 4.53 -4.80
C GLN A 189 11.81 3.54 -5.94
N TYR A 190 12.92 3.06 -6.51
CA TYR A 190 12.90 2.13 -7.63
C TYR A 190 13.60 0.84 -7.21
N TRP A 191 12.94 -0.29 -7.44
CA TRP A 191 13.42 -1.61 -7.03
C TRP A 191 13.17 -2.62 -8.14
N THR A 192 14.05 -3.60 -8.32
CA THR A 192 13.69 -4.77 -9.12
C THR A 192 12.62 -5.60 -8.41
N ILE A 193 11.97 -6.50 -9.16
CA ILE A 193 10.95 -7.41 -8.61
C ILE A 193 11.55 -8.27 -7.48
N GLU A 194 12.80 -8.70 -7.61
CA GLU A 194 13.51 -9.50 -6.62
C GLU A 194 13.79 -8.69 -5.35
N GLU A 195 14.19 -7.42 -5.49
CA GLU A 195 14.53 -6.53 -4.37
C GLU A 195 13.32 -6.18 -3.48
N LEU A 196 12.09 -6.34 -3.99
CA LEU A 196 10.87 -6.10 -3.20
C LEU A 196 10.81 -6.94 -1.92
N THR A 197 11.48 -8.11 -1.87
CA THR A 197 11.53 -8.95 -0.66
C THR A 197 12.21 -8.28 0.53
N GLU A 198 13.04 -7.28 0.27
CA GLU A 198 13.83 -6.57 1.27
C GLU A 198 13.42 -5.10 1.37
N ALA A 199 12.92 -4.49 0.29
CA ALA A 199 12.58 -3.06 0.22
C ALA A 199 11.56 -2.61 1.29
N TRP A 200 10.61 -3.48 1.68
CA TRP A 200 9.62 -3.20 2.73
C TRP A 200 10.24 -2.82 4.07
N LYS A 201 11.44 -3.34 4.37
CA LYS A 201 12.17 -3.09 5.63
C LYS A 201 12.47 -1.61 5.84
N GLY A 202 12.84 -0.92 4.76
CA GLY A 202 13.14 0.51 4.79
C GLY A 202 11.89 1.37 4.96
N GLN A 203 10.82 1.00 4.27
CA GLN A 203 9.52 1.67 4.34
C GLN A 203 8.88 1.53 5.74
N SER A 204 8.89 0.32 6.29
CA SER A 204 8.45 0.03 7.67
C SER A 204 9.28 0.80 8.71
N SER A 205 10.61 0.83 8.57
CA SER A 205 11.48 1.58 9.50
C SER A 205 11.16 3.08 9.52
N GLN A 206 10.85 3.67 8.36
CA GLN A 206 10.40 5.06 8.28
C GLN A 206 9.06 5.27 8.97
N PHE A 207 8.13 4.31 8.90
CA PHE A 207 6.85 4.36 9.62
C PHE A 207 7.04 4.39 11.14
N PHE A 208 7.79 3.44 11.69
CA PHE A 208 8.05 3.40 13.13
C PHE A 208 8.80 4.65 13.63
N ARG A 209 9.66 5.24 12.80
CA ARG A 209 10.38 6.48 13.13
C ARG A 209 9.44 7.68 13.36
N ILE A 210 8.26 7.72 12.72
CA ILE A 210 7.25 8.78 12.97
C ILE A 210 6.86 8.83 14.45
N TYR A 211 6.81 7.66 15.08
CA TYR A 211 6.41 7.48 16.47
C TYR A 211 7.60 7.40 17.45
N GLY A 212 8.81 7.72 16.99
CA GLY A 212 10.03 7.59 17.80
C GLY A 212 10.39 6.15 18.15
N ARG A 213 9.91 5.17 17.36
CA ARG A 213 10.14 3.74 17.57
C ARG A 213 11.16 3.18 16.57
N ARG A 214 11.80 2.08 16.95
CA ARG A 214 12.59 1.23 16.04
C ARG A 214 11.70 0.10 15.57
N ARG A 215 11.84 -0.31 14.29
CA ARG A 215 11.16 -1.49 13.76
C ARG A 215 11.45 -2.72 14.63
N PRO A 216 10.50 -3.66 14.82
CA PRO A 216 10.78 -4.93 15.46
C PRO A 216 11.93 -5.66 14.75
N GLN A 217 12.78 -6.31 15.54
CA GLN A 217 13.71 -7.32 15.02
C GLN A 217 12.93 -8.63 14.95
N GLN A 218 12.73 -9.15 13.74
CA GLN A 218 12.07 -10.45 13.50
C GLN A 218 13.08 -11.53 13.19
#